data_AF-A0A7V8YH02-F1
#
_entry.id   AF-A0A7V8YH02-F1
#
_cell.length_a   1.000
_cell.length_b   1.000
_cell.length_c   1.000
_cell.angle_alpha   90.00
_cell.angle_beta   90.00
_cell.angle_gamma   90.00
#
_symmetry.space_group_name_H-M   'P 1'
#
loop_
_entity.id
_entity.type
_entity.pdbx_description
1 polymer ?
#
loop_
_entity_poly.entity_id
_entity_poly.type
_entity_poly.pdbx_seq_one_letter_code
_entity_poly.pdbx_strand_id
1 'polypeptide(L)'
;MTLPRTVADVLSDHVVFEIECIDRMYLNVYVPQLQYPAGLVGFVHRQLELPIASTAPLGKISDAFTAGIRRFARDHSVPMVDFVRGQRKDDVMHEHLARFTAREGVLFIGRAQEKNSVFRTEKRRNADGRAYPWIVRSTGVINQFYCYCVDADFGPFFLKFSSYFPYNAKLCINGHEWAKRQAERAGIGHTALDNGFAAVEDPAAVQAICDQLGPEQIDALLRKWLAILPHPFTPADRDAGYRYDLSVLQAEFSLTQMLDKPVSGRIFFEQVIRDNLDAGRPDQVGLVFDRRI
;
A
#
# COMPACT_ATOMS: atom_id res chain seq x y z
N MET A 1 32.52 17.80 -30.51
CA MET A 1 32.07 17.45 -29.14
C MET A 1 32.74 16.15 -28.75
N THR A 2 33.49 16.14 -27.66
CA THR A 2 33.92 14.91 -26.98
C THR A 2 32.70 14.22 -26.40
N LEU A 3 32.56 12.92 -26.65
CA LEU A 3 31.51 12.12 -26.03
C LEU A 3 31.78 12.03 -24.52
N PRO A 4 30.75 12.16 -23.66
CA PRO A 4 30.85 11.90 -22.22
C PRO A 4 31.51 10.54 -21.98
N ARG A 5 32.47 10.48 -21.04
CA ARG A 5 33.30 9.28 -20.84
C ARG A 5 32.93 8.50 -19.60
N THR A 6 32.15 9.08 -18.69
CA THR A 6 31.73 8.46 -17.43
C THR A 6 30.25 8.67 -17.17
N VAL A 7 29.68 7.89 -16.24
CA VAL A 7 28.32 8.12 -15.72
C VAL A 7 28.19 9.54 -15.15
N ALA A 8 29.18 9.99 -14.39
CA ALA A 8 29.18 11.32 -13.76
C ALA A 8 29.15 12.46 -14.79
N ASP A 9 29.89 12.33 -15.90
CA ASP A 9 29.86 13.32 -16.98
C ASP A 9 28.44 13.42 -17.57
N VAL A 10 27.79 12.27 -17.80
CA VAL A 10 26.43 12.25 -18.36
C VAL A 10 25.44 12.90 -17.40
N LEU A 11 25.49 12.52 -16.11
CA LEU A 11 24.56 13.06 -15.12
C LEU A 11 24.77 14.56 -14.87
N SER A 12 26.01 15.05 -14.94
CA SER A 12 26.32 16.46 -14.69
C SER A 12 25.98 17.37 -15.88
N ASP A 13 26.24 16.91 -17.10
CA ASP A 13 26.20 17.77 -18.29
C ASP A 13 24.92 17.60 -19.13
N HIS A 14 24.19 16.49 -18.95
CA HIS A 14 23.09 16.11 -19.84
C HIS A 14 21.74 15.91 -19.14
N VAL A 15 21.64 16.10 -17.83
CA VAL A 15 20.34 16.10 -17.13
C VAL A 15 19.69 17.47 -17.27
N VAL A 16 18.46 17.49 -17.82
CA VAL A 16 17.65 18.70 -18.04
C VAL A 16 16.89 19.08 -16.79
N PHE A 17 16.36 18.09 -16.07
CA PHE A 17 15.71 18.29 -14.79
C PHE A 17 15.75 17.02 -13.94
N GLU A 18 15.59 17.21 -12.64
CA GLU A 18 15.49 16.17 -11.64
C GLU A 18 14.22 16.35 -10.81
N ILE A 19 13.55 15.24 -10.51
CA ILE A 19 12.42 15.21 -9.57
C ILE A 19 12.58 14.01 -8.66
N GLU A 20 12.72 14.25 -7.35
CA GLU A 20 12.69 13.24 -6.31
C GLU A 20 11.26 13.09 -5.77
N CYS A 21 10.80 11.85 -5.64
CA CYS A 21 9.45 11.56 -5.17
C CYS A 21 9.40 10.22 -4.43
N ILE A 22 8.35 10.06 -3.61
CA ILE A 22 7.90 8.72 -3.18
C ILE A 22 7.35 8.01 -4.42
N ASP A 23 7.90 6.85 -4.78
CA ASP A 23 7.36 6.05 -5.87
C ASP A 23 6.17 5.24 -5.38
N ARG A 24 6.41 4.29 -4.47
CA ARG A 24 5.39 3.43 -3.89
C ARG A 24 5.52 3.40 -2.38
N MET A 25 4.40 3.60 -1.69
CA MET A 25 4.35 3.42 -0.25
C MET A 25 3.30 2.39 0.11
N TYR A 26 3.76 1.33 0.81
CA TYR A 26 2.91 0.29 1.35
C TYR A 26 2.85 0.43 2.86
N LEU A 27 1.65 0.60 3.38
CA LEU A 27 1.37 0.98 4.76
C LEU A 27 0.59 -0.14 5.46
N ASN A 28 0.95 -0.43 6.70
CA ASN A 28 0.09 -1.15 7.62
C ASN A 28 -1.08 -0.25 7.99
N VAL A 29 -2.29 -0.79 7.95
CA VAL A 29 -3.50 -0.15 8.50
C VAL A 29 -4.02 -1.08 9.58
N TYR A 30 -3.97 -0.69 10.85
CA TYR A 30 -4.25 -1.59 11.97
C TYR A 30 -4.86 -0.85 13.15
N VAL A 31 -5.61 -1.55 13.99
CA VAL A 31 -6.14 -0.97 15.25
C VAL A 31 -5.14 -1.31 16.35
N PRO A 32 -4.37 -0.36 16.91
CA PRO A 32 -3.27 -0.67 17.84
C PRO A 32 -3.71 -1.51 19.04
N GLN A 33 -4.87 -1.17 19.61
CA GLN A 33 -5.43 -1.86 20.76
C GLN A 33 -5.78 -3.33 20.46
N LEU A 34 -6.02 -3.70 19.21
CA LEU A 34 -6.39 -5.08 18.85
C LEU A 34 -5.19 -5.92 18.42
N GLN A 35 -3.97 -5.35 18.48
CA GLN A 35 -2.80 -6.05 18.02
C GLN A 35 -2.25 -7.06 19.02
N TYR A 36 -2.79 -7.20 20.24
CA TYR A 36 -2.28 -8.14 21.26
C TYR A 36 -3.42 -8.80 22.06
N PRO A 37 -3.19 -9.99 22.69
CA PRO A 37 -4.27 -10.78 23.30
C PRO A 37 -5.11 -10.03 24.35
N ALA A 38 -4.47 -9.29 25.26
CA ALA A 38 -5.18 -8.54 26.30
C ALA A 38 -6.10 -7.45 25.71
N GLY A 39 -5.70 -6.85 24.59
CA GLY A 39 -6.51 -5.88 23.88
C GLY A 39 -7.76 -6.49 23.22
N LEU A 40 -7.63 -7.70 22.66
CA LEU A 40 -8.78 -8.49 22.19
C LEU A 40 -9.73 -8.82 23.35
N VAL A 41 -9.19 -9.29 24.48
CA VAL A 41 -9.98 -9.55 25.69
C VAL A 41 -10.77 -8.31 26.11
N GLY A 42 -10.11 -7.14 26.12
CA GLY A 42 -10.75 -5.85 26.40
C GLY A 42 -11.88 -5.50 25.42
N PHE A 43 -11.68 -5.72 24.12
CA PHE A 43 -12.72 -5.52 23.11
C PHE A 43 -13.92 -6.44 23.31
N VAL A 44 -13.70 -7.73 23.57
CA VAL A 44 -14.80 -8.69 23.78
C VAL A 44 -15.61 -8.36 25.03
N HIS A 45 -14.96 -7.98 26.13
CA HIS A 45 -15.67 -7.68 27.37
C HIS A 45 -16.35 -6.31 27.36
N ARG A 46 -15.67 -5.28 26.88
CA ARG A 46 -16.17 -3.89 27.00
C ARG A 46 -17.00 -3.46 25.81
N GLN A 47 -16.61 -3.89 24.61
CA GLN A 47 -17.24 -3.42 23.38
C GLN A 47 -18.31 -4.39 22.86
N LEU A 48 -18.07 -5.69 22.98
CA LEU A 48 -19.08 -6.70 22.65
C LEU A 48 -19.97 -7.08 23.86
N GLU A 49 -19.64 -6.57 25.05
CA GLU A 49 -20.37 -6.84 26.31
C GLU A 49 -20.50 -8.34 26.64
N LEU A 50 -19.53 -9.14 26.21
CA LEU A 50 -19.59 -10.59 26.41
C LEU A 50 -18.83 -11.01 27.67
N PRO A 51 -19.41 -11.89 28.50
CA PRO A 51 -18.79 -12.30 29.77
C PRO A 51 -17.60 -13.27 29.59
N ILE A 52 -17.44 -13.85 28.40
CA ILE A 52 -16.39 -14.84 28.10
C ILE A 52 -15.54 -14.33 26.94
N ALA A 53 -14.26 -14.05 27.23
CA ALA A 53 -13.28 -13.68 26.21
C ALA A 53 -12.91 -14.89 25.34
N SER A 54 -13.63 -15.03 24.22
CA SER A 54 -13.34 -16.01 23.18
C SER A 54 -13.44 -15.38 21.79
N THR A 55 -12.86 -16.05 20.80
CA THR A 55 -12.87 -15.61 19.40
C THR A 55 -14.14 -16.02 18.64
N ALA A 56 -14.97 -16.90 19.21
CA ALA A 56 -16.19 -17.39 18.55
C ALA A 56 -17.18 -16.28 18.13
N PRO A 57 -17.43 -15.22 18.93
CA PRO A 57 -18.31 -14.11 18.55
C PRO A 57 -17.78 -13.31 17.35
N LEU A 58 -16.46 -13.29 17.14
CA LEU A 58 -15.82 -12.54 16.07
C LEU A 58 -16.21 -13.10 14.69
N GLY A 59 -16.60 -14.37 14.59
CA GLY A 59 -17.12 -14.96 13.36
C GLY A 59 -18.33 -14.22 12.81
N LYS A 60 -19.27 -13.80 13.67
CA LYS A 60 -20.44 -13.03 13.25
C LYS A 60 -20.06 -11.64 12.71
N ILE A 61 -19.03 -11.01 13.29
CA ILE A 61 -18.51 -9.72 12.81
C ILE A 61 -17.84 -9.91 11.45
N SER A 62 -17.03 -10.97 11.28
CA SER A 62 -16.42 -11.35 10.00
C SER A 62 -17.47 -11.61 8.91
N ASP A 63 -18.54 -12.33 9.24
CA ASP A 63 -19.63 -12.65 8.32
C ASP A 63 -20.39 -11.38 7.91
N ALA A 64 -20.74 -10.53 8.87
CA ALA A 64 -21.40 -9.25 8.63
C ALA A 64 -20.53 -8.31 7.77
N PHE A 65 -19.23 -8.25 8.05
CA PHE A 65 -18.27 -7.46 7.28
C PHE A 65 -18.17 -7.96 5.84
N THR A 66 -17.99 -9.27 5.65
CA THR A 66 -17.92 -9.88 4.32
C THR A 66 -19.22 -9.69 3.54
N ALA A 67 -20.37 -9.82 4.20
CA ALA A 67 -21.67 -9.53 3.62
C ALA A 67 -21.81 -8.04 3.25
N GLY A 68 -21.26 -7.13 4.07
CA GLY A 68 -21.19 -5.70 3.82
C GLY A 68 -20.40 -5.36 2.56
N ILE A 69 -19.22 -5.97 2.35
CA ILE A 69 -18.44 -5.82 1.12
C ILE A 69 -19.25 -6.27 -0.10
N ARG A 70 -19.85 -7.46 -0.04
CA ARG A 70 -20.66 -7.98 -1.16
C ARG A 70 -21.88 -7.11 -1.44
N ARG A 71 -22.52 -6.57 -0.40
CA ARG A 71 -23.65 -5.64 -0.54
C ARG A 71 -23.19 -4.34 -1.19
N PHE A 72 -22.13 -3.72 -0.69
CA PHE A 72 -21.55 -2.52 -1.28
C PHE A 72 -21.23 -2.71 -2.76
N ALA A 73 -20.60 -3.84 -3.11
CA ALA A 73 -20.27 -4.14 -4.51
C ALA A 73 -21.52 -4.22 -5.39
N ARG A 74 -22.60 -4.87 -4.93
CA ARG A 74 -23.87 -4.92 -5.67
C ARG A 74 -24.52 -3.55 -5.78
N ASP A 75 -24.65 -2.84 -4.67
CA ASP A 75 -25.39 -1.57 -4.59
C ASP A 75 -24.72 -0.47 -5.43
N HIS A 76 -23.39 -0.52 -5.56
CA HIS A 76 -22.61 0.44 -6.36
C HIS A 76 -22.18 -0.13 -7.73
N SER A 77 -22.67 -1.31 -8.11
CA SER A 77 -22.30 -1.99 -9.36
C SER A 77 -20.78 -2.14 -9.56
N VAL A 78 -20.04 -2.37 -8.48
CA VAL A 78 -18.59 -2.58 -8.49
C VAL A 78 -18.30 -4.05 -8.78
N PRO A 79 -17.47 -4.37 -9.80
CA PRO A 79 -17.08 -5.73 -10.10
C PRO A 79 -16.39 -6.43 -8.91
N MET A 80 -16.77 -7.67 -8.65
CA MET A 80 -16.04 -8.56 -7.74
C MET A 80 -15.18 -9.53 -8.55
N VAL A 81 -13.88 -9.59 -8.23
CA VAL A 81 -12.91 -10.42 -8.96
C VAL A 81 -12.27 -11.42 -8.00
N ASP A 82 -12.32 -12.71 -8.32
CA ASP A 82 -11.57 -13.73 -7.60
C ASP A 82 -10.19 -13.90 -8.23
N PHE A 83 -9.14 -13.58 -7.47
CA PHE A 83 -7.78 -13.71 -7.98
C PHE A 83 -7.37 -15.18 -8.06
N VAL A 84 -6.81 -15.56 -9.20
CA VAL A 84 -6.26 -16.90 -9.41
C VAL A 84 -4.74 -16.91 -9.19
N ARG A 85 -4.19 -18.09 -8.88
CA ARG A 85 -2.75 -18.25 -8.64
C ARG A 85 -1.95 -17.83 -9.88
N GLY A 86 -0.92 -17.00 -9.67
CA GLY A 86 -0.05 -16.50 -10.75
C GLY A 86 -0.60 -15.28 -11.51
N GLN A 87 -1.85 -14.88 -11.26
CA GLN A 87 -2.40 -13.66 -11.84
C GLN A 87 -1.75 -12.43 -11.20
N ARG A 88 -1.19 -11.56 -12.05
CA ARG A 88 -0.69 -10.26 -11.63
C ARG A 88 -1.87 -9.34 -11.37
N LYS A 89 -2.04 -8.95 -10.10
CA LYS A 89 -3.14 -8.08 -9.68
C LYS A 89 -3.06 -6.70 -10.34
N ASP A 90 -1.83 -6.23 -10.61
CA ASP A 90 -1.60 -4.96 -11.31
C ASP A 90 -2.13 -4.99 -12.75
N ASP A 91 -1.96 -6.09 -13.48
CA ASP A 91 -2.46 -6.19 -14.87
C ASP A 91 -4.00 -6.11 -14.90
N VAL A 92 -4.67 -6.77 -13.94
CA VAL A 92 -6.13 -6.67 -13.75
C VAL A 92 -6.53 -5.24 -13.41
N MET A 93 -5.77 -4.58 -12.52
CA MET A 93 -6.03 -3.19 -12.16
C MET A 93 -5.95 -2.25 -13.36
N HIS A 94 -4.93 -2.38 -14.21
CA HIS A 94 -4.79 -1.56 -15.41
C HIS A 94 -5.93 -1.79 -16.40
N GLU A 95 -6.42 -3.02 -16.56
CA GLU A 95 -7.58 -3.33 -17.43
C GLU A 95 -8.86 -2.63 -16.93
N HIS A 96 -9.08 -2.59 -15.62
CA HIS A 96 -10.21 -1.86 -15.04
C HIS A 96 -10.02 -0.34 -15.14
N LEU A 97 -8.82 0.15 -14.84
CA LEU A 97 -8.48 1.57 -14.89
C LEU A 97 -8.66 2.16 -16.30
N ALA A 98 -8.24 1.43 -17.34
CA ALA A 98 -8.38 1.88 -18.73
C ALA A 98 -9.84 2.12 -19.17
N ARG A 99 -10.81 1.51 -18.48
CA ARG A 99 -12.25 1.67 -18.76
C ARG A 99 -12.93 2.65 -17.80
N PHE A 100 -12.20 3.17 -16.81
CA PHE A 100 -12.77 4.02 -15.77
C PHE A 100 -12.79 5.48 -16.20
N THR A 101 -13.96 6.10 -16.15
CA THR A 101 -14.17 7.47 -16.66
C THR A 101 -14.47 8.49 -15.56
N ALA A 102 -14.79 8.04 -14.35
CA ALA A 102 -15.06 8.95 -13.24
C ALA A 102 -13.74 9.49 -12.67
N ARG A 103 -13.82 10.67 -12.03
CA ARG A 103 -12.66 11.26 -11.34
C ARG A 103 -12.27 10.48 -10.08
N GLU A 104 -13.23 9.77 -9.49
CA GLU A 104 -13.07 9.07 -8.23
C GLU A 104 -14.05 7.90 -8.14
N GLY A 105 -13.63 6.80 -7.52
CA GLY A 105 -14.49 5.66 -7.22
C GLY A 105 -13.74 4.35 -7.06
N VAL A 106 -14.50 3.28 -6.80
CA VAL A 106 -13.95 1.91 -6.69
C VAL A 106 -13.96 1.27 -8.06
N LEU A 107 -12.79 0.84 -8.54
CA LEU A 107 -12.62 0.16 -9.83
C LEU A 107 -13.21 -1.25 -9.80
N PHE A 108 -12.80 -2.02 -8.79
CA PHE A 108 -13.26 -3.38 -8.52
C PHE A 108 -12.82 -3.81 -7.11
N ILE A 109 -13.41 -4.88 -6.61
CA ILE A 109 -13.01 -5.52 -5.36
C ILE A 109 -12.48 -6.92 -5.66
N GLY A 110 -11.18 -7.08 -5.50
CA GLY A 110 -10.50 -8.37 -5.63
C GLY A 110 -10.60 -9.22 -4.35
N ARG A 111 -10.71 -10.54 -4.48
CA ARG A 111 -10.64 -11.49 -3.35
C ARG A 111 -9.49 -12.47 -3.56
N ALA A 112 -8.67 -12.66 -2.54
CA ALA A 112 -7.63 -13.69 -2.51
C ALA A 112 -7.57 -14.39 -1.14
N GLN A 113 -7.16 -15.64 -1.10
CA GLN A 113 -6.88 -16.35 0.16
C GLN A 113 -5.40 -16.25 0.50
N GLU A 114 -5.07 -15.67 1.67
CA GLU A 114 -3.70 -15.42 2.06
C GLU A 114 -3.45 -15.82 3.53
N LYS A 115 -2.21 -16.19 3.85
CA LYS A 115 -1.83 -16.50 5.23
C LYS A 115 -1.65 -15.20 6.01
N ASN A 116 -2.45 -15.03 7.06
CA ASN A 116 -2.41 -13.87 7.94
C ASN A 116 -2.26 -14.27 9.40
N SER A 117 -1.64 -13.40 10.20
CA SER A 117 -1.67 -13.50 11.65
C SER A 117 -3.08 -13.23 12.16
N VAL A 118 -3.56 -14.10 13.05
CA VAL A 118 -4.91 -14.06 13.63
C VAL A 118 -4.84 -14.41 15.10
N PHE A 119 -5.98 -14.26 15.79
CA PHE A 119 -6.16 -14.79 17.14
C PHE A 119 -7.07 -16.03 17.11
N ARG A 120 -6.76 -17.01 17.95
CA ARG A 120 -7.58 -18.20 18.19
C ARG A 120 -7.80 -18.40 19.68
N THR A 121 -8.89 -19.06 20.01
CA THR A 121 -9.17 -19.51 21.39
C THR A 121 -8.77 -20.98 21.54
N GLU A 122 -7.90 -21.24 22.50
CA GLU A 122 -7.55 -22.58 22.96
C GLU A 122 -8.25 -22.86 24.29
N LYS A 123 -8.43 -24.14 24.61
CA LYS A 123 -8.93 -24.57 25.91
C LYS A 123 -7.75 -24.87 26.83
N ARG A 124 -7.61 -24.14 27.93
CA ARG A 124 -6.63 -24.43 28.99
C ARG A 124 -7.35 -24.90 30.26
N ARG A 125 -6.60 -25.46 31.22
CA ARG A 125 -7.11 -25.87 32.53
C ARG A 125 -6.37 -25.13 33.64
N ASN A 126 -7.08 -24.73 34.69
CA ASN A 126 -6.48 -24.18 35.89
C ASN A 126 -5.96 -25.31 36.81
N ALA A 127 -5.36 -24.95 37.94
CA ALA A 127 -4.83 -25.91 38.92
C ALA A 127 -5.91 -26.91 39.42
N ASP A 128 -7.16 -26.46 39.53
CA ASP A 128 -8.31 -27.29 39.95
C ASP A 128 -8.92 -28.11 38.80
N GLY A 129 -8.29 -28.12 37.62
CA GLY A 129 -8.74 -28.85 36.43
C GLY A 129 -9.92 -28.22 35.66
N ARG A 130 -10.46 -27.09 36.10
CA ARG A 130 -11.53 -26.36 35.39
C ARG A 130 -10.99 -25.76 34.10
N ALA A 131 -11.75 -25.94 33.03
CA ALA A 131 -11.37 -25.44 31.72
C ALA A 131 -11.76 -23.98 31.52
N TYR A 132 -10.89 -23.21 30.88
CA TYR A 132 -11.15 -21.81 30.52
C TYR A 132 -10.58 -21.48 29.13
N PRO A 133 -11.17 -20.51 28.40
CA PRO A 133 -10.67 -20.08 27.10
C PRO A 133 -9.38 -19.26 27.26
N TRP A 134 -8.43 -19.50 26.36
CA TRP A 134 -7.17 -18.77 26.30
C TRP A 134 -6.91 -18.27 24.89
N ILE A 135 -6.73 -16.96 24.73
CA ILE A 135 -6.50 -16.34 23.42
C ILE A 135 -5.01 -16.36 23.10
N VAL A 136 -4.66 -16.91 21.94
CA VAL A 136 -3.29 -16.99 21.43
C VAL A 136 -3.21 -16.40 20.04
N ARG A 137 -2.01 -15.92 19.68
CA ARG A 137 -1.70 -15.66 18.27
C ARG A 137 -1.58 -16.96 17.51
N SER A 138 -2.04 -16.94 16.28
CA SER A 138 -1.93 -18.05 15.35
C SER A 138 -1.82 -17.52 13.91
N THR A 139 -1.81 -18.42 12.95
CA THR A 139 -1.88 -18.09 11.52
C THR A 139 -3.11 -18.77 10.93
N GLY A 140 -3.81 -18.08 10.04
CA GLY A 140 -4.94 -18.60 9.29
C GLY A 140 -4.84 -18.26 7.82
N VAL A 141 -5.44 -19.08 6.95
CA VAL A 141 -5.68 -18.71 5.56
C VAL A 141 -7.00 -17.95 5.53
N ILE A 142 -6.94 -16.64 5.29
CA ILE A 142 -8.05 -15.70 5.43
C ILE A 142 -8.32 -15.04 4.09
N ASN A 143 -9.61 -14.84 3.76
CA ASN A 143 -9.97 -14.03 2.60
C ASN A 143 -9.49 -12.58 2.82
N GLN A 144 -8.74 -12.08 1.86
CA GLN A 144 -8.33 -10.69 1.77
C GLN A 144 -9.15 -10.02 0.66
N PHE A 145 -9.76 -8.89 0.97
CA PHE A 145 -10.49 -8.07 0.01
C PHE A 145 -9.64 -6.87 -0.39
N TYR A 146 -9.30 -6.78 -1.67
CA TYR A 146 -8.54 -5.71 -2.28
C TYR A 146 -9.51 -4.72 -2.94
N CYS A 147 -9.79 -3.61 -2.29
CA CYS A 147 -10.52 -2.52 -2.90
C CYS A 147 -9.53 -1.68 -3.72
N TYR A 148 -9.54 -1.87 -5.05
CA TYR A 148 -8.80 -1.03 -5.98
C TYR A 148 -9.64 0.19 -6.33
N CYS A 149 -9.08 1.38 -6.15
CA CYS A 149 -9.81 2.64 -6.21
C CYS A 149 -9.01 3.67 -6.99
N VAL A 150 -9.70 4.72 -7.45
CA VAL A 150 -9.10 5.96 -7.93
C VAL A 150 -9.58 7.07 -7.02
N ASP A 151 -8.65 7.82 -6.44
CA ASP A 151 -8.92 9.02 -5.67
C ASP A 151 -8.64 10.27 -6.51
N ALA A 152 -9.42 11.32 -6.32
CA ALA A 152 -9.25 12.55 -7.07
C ALA A 152 -7.89 13.22 -6.88
N ASP A 153 -7.24 13.03 -5.73
CA ASP A 153 -5.97 13.67 -5.33
C ASP A 153 -4.79 12.72 -5.52
N PHE A 154 -4.97 11.44 -5.24
CA PHE A 154 -3.91 10.43 -5.28
C PHE A 154 -3.86 9.61 -6.57
N GLY A 155 -4.91 9.63 -7.39
CA GLY A 155 -5.03 8.71 -8.52
C GLY A 155 -5.26 7.27 -8.05
N PRO A 156 -4.81 6.25 -8.81
CA PRO A 156 -4.99 4.85 -8.48
C PRO A 156 -4.28 4.44 -7.19
N PHE A 157 -5.00 3.73 -6.31
CA PHE A 157 -4.46 3.17 -5.07
C PHE A 157 -5.24 1.90 -4.69
N PHE A 158 -4.81 1.18 -3.66
CA PHE A 158 -5.66 0.12 -3.09
C PHE A 158 -5.66 0.08 -1.57
N LEU A 159 -6.81 -0.31 -1.02
CA LEU A 159 -6.99 -0.65 0.38
C LEU A 159 -7.39 -2.13 0.51
N LYS A 160 -6.48 -2.93 1.08
CA LYS A 160 -6.66 -4.37 1.27
C LYS A 160 -7.12 -4.65 2.69
N PHE A 161 -8.26 -5.28 2.90
CA PHE A 161 -8.75 -5.70 4.22
C PHE A 161 -8.63 -7.21 4.44
N SER A 162 -8.20 -7.61 5.64
CA SER A 162 -8.39 -8.98 6.13
C SER A 162 -9.83 -9.19 6.58
N SER A 163 -10.50 -10.24 6.11
CA SER A 163 -11.89 -10.54 6.48
C SER A 163 -12.05 -11.15 7.89
N TYR A 164 -10.94 -11.36 8.60
CA TYR A 164 -10.94 -11.94 9.94
C TYR A 164 -10.14 -11.09 10.92
N PHE A 165 -10.58 -11.14 12.18
CA PHE A 165 -9.99 -10.40 13.29
C PHE A 165 -8.46 -10.60 13.37
N PRO A 166 -7.65 -9.54 13.58
CA PRO A 166 -8.03 -8.17 13.99
C PRO A 166 -8.44 -7.22 12.86
N TYR A 167 -8.78 -7.75 11.68
CA TYR A 167 -9.22 -6.96 10.52
C TYR A 167 -8.19 -5.93 10.06
N ASN A 168 -6.90 -6.27 10.21
CA ASN A 168 -5.81 -5.46 9.69
C ASN A 168 -5.98 -5.29 8.18
N ALA A 169 -5.57 -4.12 7.71
CA ALA A 169 -5.59 -3.73 6.32
C ALA A 169 -4.19 -3.28 5.86
N LYS A 170 -4.07 -3.05 4.56
CA LYS A 170 -2.89 -2.45 3.93
C LYS A 170 -3.33 -1.38 2.95
N LEU A 171 -2.70 -0.22 3.01
CA LEU A 171 -2.89 0.85 2.05
C LEU A 171 -1.65 0.89 1.14
N CYS A 172 -1.84 0.90 -0.17
CA CYS A 172 -0.78 1.13 -1.14
C CYS A 172 -1.10 2.36 -1.96
N ILE A 173 -0.17 3.30 -2.03
CA ILE A 173 -0.27 4.55 -2.78
C ILE A 173 0.92 4.72 -3.73
N ASN A 174 0.73 5.52 -4.77
CA ASN A 174 1.77 5.92 -5.71
C ASN A 174 1.97 7.45 -5.62
N GLY A 175 3.19 7.89 -5.28
CA GLY A 175 3.45 9.32 -5.11
C GLY A 175 3.61 10.07 -6.44
N HIS A 176 4.03 9.40 -7.51
CA HIS A 176 4.03 10.00 -8.86
C HIS A 176 2.61 10.33 -9.33
N GLU A 177 1.65 9.42 -9.13
CA GLU A 177 0.25 9.68 -9.49
C GLU A 177 -0.33 10.84 -8.68
N TRP A 178 -0.02 10.90 -7.39
CA TRP A 178 -0.37 12.05 -6.56
C TRP A 178 0.26 13.36 -7.10
N ALA A 179 1.56 13.35 -7.41
CA ALA A 179 2.27 14.54 -7.90
C ALA A 179 1.72 15.02 -9.25
N LYS A 180 1.44 14.10 -10.20
CA LYS A 180 0.79 14.41 -11.48
C LYS A 180 -0.56 15.09 -11.26
N ARG A 181 -1.41 14.51 -10.38
CA ARG A 181 -2.73 15.08 -10.05
C ARG A 181 -2.64 16.47 -9.42
N GLN A 182 -1.67 16.70 -8.54
CA GLN A 182 -1.47 18.01 -7.93
C GLN A 182 -0.91 19.02 -8.95
N ALA A 183 0.00 18.61 -9.83
CA ALA A 183 0.50 19.45 -10.91
C ALA A 183 -0.62 19.86 -11.89
N GLU A 184 -1.51 18.93 -12.29
CA GLU A 184 -2.70 19.23 -13.09
C GLU A 184 -3.58 20.30 -12.42
N ARG A 185 -3.79 20.18 -11.11
CA ARG A 185 -4.61 21.15 -10.33
C ARG A 185 -3.96 22.52 -10.19
N ALA A 186 -2.64 22.54 -10.05
CA ALA A 186 -1.86 23.77 -10.01
C ALA A 186 -1.73 24.44 -11.40
N GLY A 187 -2.18 23.77 -12.47
CA GLY A 187 -2.08 24.27 -13.84
C GLY A 187 -0.66 24.19 -14.41
N ILE A 188 0.19 23.31 -13.88
CA ILE A 188 1.58 23.14 -14.33
C ILE A 188 1.60 22.17 -15.50
N GLY A 189 2.02 22.64 -16.67
CA GLY A 189 2.15 21.81 -17.87
C GLY A 189 3.18 20.69 -17.68
N HIS A 190 2.80 19.46 -18.00
CA HIS A 190 3.72 18.32 -17.99
C HIS A 190 3.31 17.23 -18.99
N THR A 191 4.26 16.37 -19.34
CA THR A 191 4.01 15.11 -20.06
C THR A 191 4.27 13.95 -19.10
N ALA A 192 3.24 13.16 -18.81
CA ALA A 192 3.33 12.03 -17.89
C ALA A 192 4.08 10.84 -18.53
N LEU A 193 4.86 10.13 -17.72
CA LEU A 193 5.28 8.74 -17.94
C LEU A 193 4.45 7.81 -17.05
N ASP A 194 4.59 6.50 -17.20
CA ASP A 194 3.95 5.54 -16.29
C ASP A 194 4.39 5.79 -14.83
N ASN A 195 5.70 5.83 -14.57
CA ASN A 195 6.29 6.16 -13.27
C ASN A 195 7.26 7.35 -13.41
N GLY A 196 6.73 8.56 -13.57
CA GLY A 196 7.53 9.79 -13.62
C GLY A 196 6.98 10.85 -14.57
N PHE A 197 7.87 11.78 -14.94
CA PHE A 197 7.57 12.90 -15.84
C PHE A 197 8.56 12.88 -17.01
N ALA A 198 8.05 12.97 -18.24
CA ALA A 198 8.87 13.09 -19.46
C ALA A 198 9.26 14.55 -19.75
N ALA A 199 8.40 15.49 -19.39
CA ALA A 199 8.63 16.93 -19.51
C ALA A 199 7.82 17.65 -18.43
N VAL A 200 8.35 18.73 -17.90
CA VAL A 200 7.72 19.57 -16.87
C VAL A 200 8.05 21.03 -17.17
N GLU A 201 7.03 21.89 -17.13
CA GLU A 201 7.17 23.34 -17.34
C GLU A 201 7.94 24.03 -16.21
N ASP A 202 7.63 23.66 -14.97
CA ASP A 202 8.31 24.15 -13.76
C ASP A 202 8.71 22.98 -12.85
N PRO A 203 9.93 22.43 -13.03
CA PRO A 203 10.43 21.32 -12.22
C PRO A 203 10.50 21.65 -10.71
N ALA A 204 10.80 22.90 -10.36
CA ALA A 204 10.90 23.31 -8.96
C ALA A 204 9.53 23.33 -8.29
N ALA A 205 8.48 23.79 -8.98
CA ALA A 205 7.12 23.72 -8.48
C ALA A 205 6.62 22.27 -8.34
N VAL A 206 6.96 21.37 -9.27
CA VAL A 206 6.62 19.95 -9.15
C VAL A 206 7.40 19.28 -8.02
N GLN A 207 8.68 19.61 -7.80
CA GLN A 207 9.42 19.12 -6.64
C GLN A 207 8.77 19.59 -5.33
N ALA A 208 8.39 20.87 -5.24
CA ALA A 208 7.69 21.39 -4.06
C ALA A 208 6.32 20.73 -3.84
N ILE A 209 5.67 20.24 -4.91
CA ILE A 209 4.51 19.37 -4.80
C ILE A 209 4.95 18.03 -4.19
N CYS A 210 5.91 17.30 -4.78
CA CYS A 210 6.39 16.02 -4.26
C CYS A 210 6.71 16.07 -2.75
N ASP A 211 7.37 17.15 -2.31
CA ASP A 211 7.77 17.36 -0.91
C ASP A 211 6.59 17.57 0.05
N GLN A 212 5.39 17.89 -0.45
CA GLN A 212 4.17 18.03 0.36
C GLN A 212 3.49 16.70 0.67
N LEU A 213 3.85 15.60 0.02
CA LEU A 213 3.22 14.30 0.28
C LEU A 213 3.69 13.74 1.62
N GLY A 214 2.90 14.00 2.67
CA GLY A 214 3.23 13.66 4.04
C GLY A 214 2.13 12.87 4.78
N PRO A 215 2.34 12.63 6.09
CA PRO A 215 1.41 11.89 6.94
C PRO A 215 -0.03 12.42 6.92
N GLU A 216 -0.21 13.74 6.81
CA GLU A 216 -1.52 14.39 6.82
C GLU A 216 -2.33 14.03 5.57
N GLN A 217 -1.72 14.07 4.38
CA GLN A 217 -2.39 13.71 3.12
C GLN A 217 -2.73 12.22 3.09
N ILE A 218 -1.81 11.38 3.59
CA ILE A 218 -1.98 9.92 3.63
C ILE A 218 -3.07 9.52 4.63
N ASP A 219 -3.11 10.12 5.83
CA ASP A 219 -4.20 9.88 6.78
C ASP A 219 -5.52 10.39 6.21
N ALA A 220 -5.57 11.58 5.61
CA ALA A 220 -6.78 12.12 4.99
C ALA A 220 -7.35 11.18 3.92
N LEU A 221 -6.49 10.62 3.05
CA LEU A 221 -6.87 9.58 2.10
C LEU A 221 -7.50 8.39 2.81
N LEU A 222 -6.81 7.82 3.82
CA LEU A 222 -7.33 6.67 4.56
C LEU A 222 -8.68 6.98 5.22
N ARG A 223 -8.83 8.13 5.90
CA ARG A 223 -10.07 8.51 6.59
C ARG A 223 -11.24 8.65 5.62
N LYS A 224 -11.02 9.32 4.49
CA LYS A 224 -12.01 9.45 3.42
C LYS A 224 -12.47 8.10 2.93
N TRP A 225 -11.55 7.21 2.60
CA TRP A 225 -11.92 5.91 2.03
C TRP A 225 -12.46 4.91 3.05
N LEU A 226 -12.11 5.04 4.34
CA LEU A 226 -12.79 4.31 5.42
C LEU A 226 -14.24 4.78 5.64
N ALA A 227 -14.56 6.03 5.30
CA ALA A 227 -15.94 6.51 5.36
C ALA A 227 -16.80 5.99 4.18
N ILE A 228 -16.17 5.67 3.05
CA ILE A 228 -16.84 5.17 1.83
C ILE A 228 -16.94 3.64 1.85
N LEU A 229 -15.84 2.96 2.13
CA LEU A 229 -15.74 1.50 2.04
C LEU A 229 -16.29 0.83 3.30
N PRO A 230 -16.99 -0.32 3.18
CA PRO A 230 -17.36 -1.10 4.34
C PRO A 230 -16.13 -1.52 5.14
N HIS A 231 -16.21 -1.43 6.46
CA HIS A 231 -15.21 -1.98 7.38
C HIS A 231 -15.92 -2.46 8.68
N PRO A 232 -15.31 -3.34 9.48
CA PRO A 232 -16.02 -4.08 10.54
C PRO A 232 -16.28 -3.29 11.83
N PHE A 233 -15.72 -2.08 11.96
CA PHE A 233 -15.81 -1.27 13.17
C PHE A 233 -16.95 -0.26 13.07
N THR A 234 -17.94 -0.38 13.93
CA THR A 234 -19.10 0.49 14.02
C THR A 234 -18.70 1.91 14.47
N PRO A 235 -19.59 2.93 14.33
CA PRO A 235 -19.36 4.24 14.92
C PRO A 235 -19.03 4.16 16.42
N ALA A 236 -19.77 3.35 17.19
CA ALA A 236 -19.52 3.16 18.62
C ALA A 236 -18.13 2.57 18.91
N ASP A 237 -17.64 1.62 18.08
CA ASP A 237 -16.28 1.09 18.23
C ASP A 237 -15.23 2.18 18.03
N ARG A 238 -15.43 3.03 17.02
CA ARG A 238 -14.51 4.12 16.72
C ARG A 238 -14.51 5.21 17.79
N ASP A 239 -15.66 5.49 18.39
CA ASP A 239 -15.78 6.44 19.50
C ASP A 239 -15.14 5.90 20.79
N ALA A 240 -15.15 4.58 20.98
CA ALA A 240 -14.39 3.89 22.02
C ALA A 240 -12.86 3.79 21.73
N GLY A 241 -12.38 4.38 20.62
CA GLY A 241 -10.96 4.42 20.27
C GLY A 241 -10.45 3.22 19.46
N TYR A 242 -11.32 2.33 18.97
CA TYR A 242 -10.95 1.27 18.03
C TYR A 242 -10.87 1.81 16.60
N ARG A 243 -9.92 2.74 16.38
CA ARG A 243 -9.64 3.37 15.09
C ARG A 243 -8.41 2.77 14.43
N TYR A 244 -8.41 2.77 13.11
CA TYR A 244 -7.24 2.38 12.33
C TYR A 244 -6.18 3.47 12.40
N ASP A 245 -4.94 3.04 12.63
CA ASP A 245 -3.72 3.82 12.51
C ASP A 245 -2.82 3.27 11.40
N LEU A 246 -1.87 4.11 10.99
CA LEU A 246 -0.92 3.84 9.93
C LEU A 246 0.48 3.55 10.48
N SER A 247 1.19 2.65 9.82
CA SER A 247 2.66 2.59 9.93
C SER A 247 3.29 2.16 8.61
N VAL A 248 4.47 2.68 8.31
CA VAL A 248 5.18 2.33 7.08
C VAL A 248 5.62 0.87 7.13
N LEU A 249 5.17 0.07 6.15
CA LEU A 249 5.68 -1.27 5.92
C LEU A 249 6.85 -1.24 4.93
N GLN A 250 6.70 -0.47 3.87
CA GLN A 250 7.69 -0.30 2.81
C GLN A 250 7.49 1.07 2.17
N ALA A 251 8.59 1.75 1.87
CA ALA A 251 8.60 2.99 1.09
C ALA A 251 9.70 2.87 0.03
N GLU A 252 9.33 3.12 -1.21
CA GLU A 252 10.22 3.23 -2.35
C GLU A 252 10.31 4.70 -2.75
N PHE A 253 11.51 5.18 -3.00
CA PHE A 253 11.80 6.54 -3.46
C PHE A 253 12.46 6.47 -4.83
N SER A 254 12.22 7.48 -5.63
CA SER A 254 12.71 7.55 -7.01
C SER A 254 13.23 8.95 -7.32
N LEU A 255 14.33 9.00 -8.05
CA LEU A 255 14.83 10.20 -8.69
C LEU A 255 14.61 10.08 -10.20
N THR A 256 13.71 10.89 -10.75
CA THR A 256 13.54 11.03 -12.20
C THR A 256 14.60 12.00 -12.72
N GLN A 257 15.51 11.53 -13.56
CA GLN A 257 16.50 12.38 -14.25
C GLN A 257 16.22 12.34 -15.77
N MET A 258 15.77 13.46 -16.34
CA MET A 258 15.45 13.52 -17.76
C MET A 258 16.65 14.01 -18.56
N LEU A 259 17.14 13.20 -19.51
CA LEU A 259 18.31 13.54 -20.30
C LEU A 259 17.97 14.40 -21.53
N ASP A 260 18.91 15.26 -21.91
CA ASP A 260 18.77 16.24 -23.00
C ASP A 260 18.54 15.59 -24.38
N LYS A 261 19.15 14.42 -24.60
CA LYS A 261 19.18 13.72 -25.89
C LYS A 261 19.16 12.21 -25.68
N PRO A 262 18.50 11.44 -26.58
CA PRO A 262 18.51 9.97 -26.51
C PRO A 262 19.91 9.35 -26.52
N VAL A 263 20.88 9.98 -27.18
CA VAL A 263 22.26 9.49 -27.23
C VAL A 263 22.94 9.55 -25.85
N SER A 264 22.65 10.58 -25.05
CA SER A 264 23.17 10.72 -23.68
C SER A 264 22.69 9.55 -22.82
N GLY A 265 21.43 9.15 -22.97
CA GLY A 265 20.88 7.96 -22.29
C GLY A 265 21.56 6.66 -22.70
N ARG A 266 21.85 6.48 -24.00
CA ARG A 266 22.61 5.30 -24.46
C ARG A 266 24.01 5.27 -23.84
N ILE A 267 24.70 6.40 -23.81
CA ILE A 267 26.03 6.51 -23.20
C ILE A 267 25.95 6.20 -21.70
N PHE A 268 24.95 6.75 -20.99
CA PHE A 268 24.72 6.44 -19.58
C PHE A 268 24.59 4.92 -19.36
N PHE A 269 23.70 4.25 -20.10
CA PHE A 269 23.50 2.81 -19.97
C PHE A 269 24.79 2.01 -20.24
N GLU A 270 25.52 2.34 -21.30
CA GLU A 270 26.79 1.68 -21.62
C GLU A 270 27.84 1.88 -20.52
N GLN A 271 27.96 3.09 -19.95
CA GLN A 271 28.90 3.34 -18.86
C GLN A 271 28.46 2.65 -17.56
N VAL A 272 27.17 2.68 -17.20
CA VAL A 272 26.66 1.95 -16.02
C VAL A 272 26.95 0.46 -16.14
N ILE A 273 26.67 -0.15 -17.30
CA ILE A 273 26.98 -1.57 -17.53
C ILE A 273 28.48 -1.81 -17.39
N ARG A 274 29.31 -0.97 -18.03
CA ARG A 274 30.77 -1.08 -17.97
C ARG A 274 31.30 -1.01 -16.55
N ASP A 275 30.83 -0.04 -15.77
CA ASP A 275 31.28 0.21 -14.41
C ASP A 275 30.83 -0.91 -13.45
N ASN A 276 29.71 -1.58 -13.75
CA ASN A 276 29.14 -2.64 -12.89
C ASN A 276 29.44 -4.07 -13.35
N LEU A 277 29.98 -4.26 -14.57
CA LEU A 277 30.35 -5.58 -15.11
C LEU A 277 31.32 -6.35 -14.21
N ASP A 278 32.20 -5.63 -13.51
CA ASP A 278 33.23 -6.22 -12.65
C ASP A 278 32.81 -6.30 -11.17
N ALA A 279 31.69 -5.68 -10.77
CA ALA A 279 31.20 -5.70 -9.39
C ALA A 279 30.82 -7.10 -8.88
N GLY A 280 30.51 -8.02 -9.80
CA GLY A 280 30.16 -9.42 -9.51
C GLY A 280 31.36 -10.39 -9.47
N ARG A 281 32.60 -9.93 -9.71
CA ARG A 281 33.77 -10.82 -9.67
C ARG A 281 34.09 -11.26 -8.23
N PRO A 282 34.51 -12.52 -8.00
CA PRO A 282 34.71 -13.06 -6.65
C PRO A 282 35.61 -12.22 -5.74
N ASP A 283 36.61 -11.54 -6.31
CA ASP A 283 37.54 -10.63 -5.63
C ASP A 283 36.93 -9.27 -5.29
N GLN A 284 35.86 -8.84 -5.97
CA GLN A 284 35.15 -7.58 -5.77
C GLN A 284 33.86 -7.74 -4.93
N VAL A 285 33.23 -8.92 -4.94
CA VAL A 285 32.01 -9.21 -4.15
C VAL A 285 32.23 -9.04 -2.64
N GLY A 286 33.45 -9.31 -2.17
CA GLY A 286 33.82 -9.07 -0.77
C GLY A 286 33.85 -7.59 -0.37
N LEU A 287 34.07 -6.67 -1.32
CA LEU A 287 34.03 -5.22 -1.08
C LEU A 287 32.59 -4.68 -1.06
N VAL A 288 31.68 -5.30 -1.81
CA VAL A 288 30.28 -4.84 -1.93
C VAL A 288 29.40 -5.35 -0.77
N PHE A 289 29.60 -6.59 -0.33
CA PHE A 289 28.72 -7.24 0.66
C PHE A 289 29.36 -7.47 2.02
N ASP A 290 30.57 -6.95 2.25
CA ASP A 290 31.38 -7.19 3.46
C ASP A 290 31.40 -8.69 3.86
N ARG A 291 31.58 -9.54 2.86
CA ARG A 291 31.63 -11.00 3.01
C ARG A 291 32.97 -11.51 2.50
N ARG A 292 33.75 -12.15 3.38
CA ARG A 292 34.86 -13.01 2.93
C ARG A 292 34.28 -14.24 2.24
N ILE A 293 34.50 -14.35 0.93
CA ILE A 293 34.32 -15.58 0.15
C ILE A 293 35.57 -16.44 0.32
#